data_AF-A0A3G2HXB7-F1
#
_entry.id   AF-A0A3G2HXB7-F1
#
_cell.length_a   1.000
_cell.length_b   1.000
_cell.length_c   1.000
_cell.angle_alpha   90.00
_cell.angle_beta   90.00
_cell.angle_gamma   90.00
#
_symmetry.space_group_name_H-M   'P 1'
#
loop_
_entity.id
_entity.type
_entity.pdbx_description
1 polymer ?
#
loop_
_entity_poly.entity_id
_entity_poly.type
_entity_poly.pdbx_seq_one_letter_code
_entity_poly.pdbx_strand_id
1 'polypeptide(L)'
;MRFTFPGAAIVAAFILSACQATTPTHTTEAPIASSQEDKCYQEFAALKDLDPLAYEKYRQQMQTIDENFGVYKSNEALIDENASEVMLTEVNKMLSLVCVRINNAVYSNMMDRVQSLNKL
;
A
#
# COMPACT_ATOMS: atom_id res chain seq x y z
N MET A 1 0.06 -3.99 -78.69
CA MET A 1 -0.85 -2.85 -78.47
C MET A 1 -0.72 -2.40 -77.03
N ARG A 2 -0.49 -1.10 -76.80
CA ARG A 2 -0.42 -0.45 -75.48
C ARG A 2 -1.82 -0.08 -75.04
N PHE A 3 -2.18 -0.34 -73.79
CA PHE A 3 -3.11 0.50 -73.02
C PHE A 3 -2.75 0.45 -71.54
N THR A 4 -2.26 1.58 -71.05
CA THR A 4 -2.04 1.97 -69.66
C THR A 4 -3.27 2.73 -69.17
N PHE A 5 -3.75 2.48 -67.94
CA PHE A 5 -4.39 3.52 -67.12
C PHE A 5 -4.04 3.31 -65.62
N PRO A 6 -3.78 4.39 -64.88
CA PRO A 6 -3.06 4.38 -63.61
C PRO A 6 -3.98 4.28 -62.39
N GLY A 7 -3.38 3.88 -61.26
CA GLY A 7 -4.03 3.54 -60.01
C GLY A 7 -4.93 4.62 -59.42
N ALA A 8 -6.13 4.18 -59.04
CA ALA A 8 -7.06 4.93 -58.21
C ALA A 8 -6.63 4.84 -56.73
N ALA A 9 -6.56 6.00 -56.09
CA ALA A 9 -6.28 6.17 -54.67
C ALA A 9 -7.30 5.42 -53.81
N ILE A 10 -6.83 4.61 -52.87
CA ILE A 10 -7.67 3.98 -51.84
C ILE A 10 -7.83 5.00 -50.71
N VAL A 11 -9.02 5.61 -50.64
CA VAL A 11 -9.47 6.43 -49.51
C VAL A 11 -9.88 5.48 -48.39
N ALA A 12 -9.03 5.32 -47.37
CA ALA A 12 -9.37 4.62 -46.14
C ALA A 12 -10.25 5.52 -45.27
N ALA A 13 -11.56 5.35 -45.35
CA ALA A 13 -12.51 5.96 -44.42
C ALA A 13 -12.46 5.22 -43.07
N PHE A 14 -11.96 5.90 -42.04
CA PHE A 14 -12.05 5.45 -40.65
C PHE A 14 -13.51 5.46 -40.20
N ILE A 15 -14.08 4.27 -40.03
CA ILE A 15 -15.38 4.07 -39.40
C ILE A 15 -15.13 4.03 -37.88
N LEU A 16 -15.34 5.16 -37.21
CA LEU A 16 -15.39 5.22 -35.74
C LEU A 16 -16.69 4.55 -35.26
N SER A 17 -16.63 3.25 -34.99
CA SER A 17 -17.67 2.57 -34.24
C SER A 17 -17.66 3.08 -32.80
N ALA A 18 -18.63 3.93 -32.46
CA ALA A 18 -18.93 4.27 -31.08
C ALA A 18 -19.41 3.01 -30.34
N CYS A 19 -18.53 2.40 -29.54
CA CYS A 19 -18.95 1.44 -28.53
C CYS A 19 -19.53 2.21 -27.34
N GLN A 20 -20.84 2.11 -27.17
CA GLN A 20 -21.52 2.47 -25.94
C GLN A 20 -21.06 1.49 -24.85
N ALA A 21 -20.20 1.96 -23.94
CA ALA A 21 -19.89 1.25 -22.71
C ALA A 21 -20.58 2.02 -21.57
N THR A 22 -21.70 1.48 -21.13
CA THR A 22 -22.33 1.77 -19.85
C THR A 22 -21.25 1.67 -18.78
N THR A 23 -20.88 2.78 -18.16
CA THR A 23 -19.97 2.76 -17.01
C THR A 23 -20.67 2.04 -15.87
N PRO A 24 -20.13 0.91 -15.35
CA PRO A 24 -20.54 0.46 -14.05
C PRO A 24 -19.98 1.48 -13.06
N THR A 25 -20.86 2.10 -12.29
CA THR A 25 -20.49 2.81 -11.08
C THR A 25 -19.84 1.75 -10.18
N HIS A 26 -18.51 1.68 -10.21
CA HIS A 26 -17.77 0.93 -9.22
C HIS A 26 -18.04 1.65 -7.91
N THR A 27 -18.91 1.07 -7.08
CA THR A 27 -18.88 1.31 -5.65
C THR A 27 -17.43 1.09 -5.25
N THR A 28 -16.76 2.16 -4.82
CA THR A 28 -15.48 2.07 -4.12
C THR A 28 -15.78 1.39 -2.79
N GLU A 29 -15.88 0.06 -2.83
CA GLU A 29 -15.60 -0.79 -1.70
C GLU A 29 -14.18 -0.46 -1.26
N ALA A 30 -14.01 0.06 -0.04
CA ALA A 30 -12.72 0.52 0.46
C ALA A 30 -11.71 -0.64 0.50
N PRO A 31 -10.61 -0.61 -0.29
CA PRO A 31 -9.58 -1.63 -0.21
C PRO A 31 -8.28 -0.95 0.25
N ILE A 32 -8.17 -0.50 1.51
CA ILE A 32 -6.99 0.28 1.90
C ILE A 32 -6.31 -0.17 3.20
N ALA A 33 -6.93 -0.96 4.08
CA ALA A 33 -6.26 -1.38 5.32
C ALA A 33 -5.27 -2.56 5.12
N SER A 34 -5.67 -3.63 4.42
CA SER A 34 -4.87 -4.87 4.38
C SER A 34 -3.55 -4.73 3.62
N SER A 35 -3.54 -4.04 2.47
CA SER A 35 -2.34 -3.97 1.61
C SER A 35 -1.21 -3.13 2.22
N GLN A 36 -1.54 -2.14 3.04
CA GLN A 36 -0.55 -1.26 3.68
C GLN A 36 0.05 -1.89 4.93
N GLU A 37 -0.74 -2.62 5.70
CA GLU A 37 -0.28 -3.40 6.85
C GLU A 37 0.58 -4.59 6.42
N ASP A 38 0.17 -5.34 5.40
CA ASP A 38 0.96 -6.45 4.84
C ASP A 38 2.35 -5.97 4.37
N LYS A 39 2.38 -4.83 3.67
CA LYS A 39 3.65 -4.19 3.27
C LYS A 39 4.48 -3.80 4.49
N CYS A 40 3.86 -3.24 5.52
CA CYS A 40 4.55 -2.88 6.76
C CYS A 40 5.25 -4.08 7.40
N TYR A 41 4.60 -5.26 7.47
CA TYR A 41 5.22 -6.47 8.01
C TYR A 41 6.41 -6.95 7.17
N GLN A 42 6.34 -6.82 5.84
CA GLN A 42 7.47 -7.15 4.95
C GLN A 42 8.65 -6.20 5.17
N GLU A 43 8.40 -4.90 5.23
CA GLU A 43 9.42 -3.87 5.46
C GLU A 43 10.02 -3.99 6.88
N PHE A 44 9.19 -4.34 7.86
CA PHE A 44 9.64 -4.67 9.22
C PHE A 44 10.58 -5.87 9.22
N ALA A 45 10.24 -6.94 8.49
CA ALA A 45 11.12 -8.10 8.37
C ALA A 45 12.46 -7.73 7.72
N ALA A 46 12.45 -6.85 6.72
CA ALA A 46 13.66 -6.37 6.07
C ALA A 46 14.59 -5.60 7.03
N LEU A 47 14.04 -4.87 8.00
CA LEU A 47 14.85 -4.17 9.01
C LEU A 47 15.76 -5.11 9.82
N LYS A 48 15.42 -6.39 9.97
CA LYS A 48 16.27 -7.35 10.66
C LYS A 48 17.69 -7.39 10.09
N ASP A 49 17.82 -7.28 8.77
CA ASP A 49 19.11 -7.31 8.07
C ASP A 49 19.60 -5.91 7.67
N LEU A 50 18.67 -4.94 7.55
CA LEU A 50 19.02 -3.57 7.18
C LEU A 50 19.51 -2.74 8.37
N ASP A 51 18.81 -2.84 9.50
CA ASP A 51 19.03 -2.06 10.72
C ASP A 51 18.52 -2.83 11.97
N PRO A 52 19.35 -3.72 12.55
CA PRO A 52 18.95 -4.56 13.69
C PRO A 52 18.50 -3.76 14.93
N LEU A 53 19.04 -2.54 15.11
CA LEU A 53 18.68 -1.68 16.24
C LEU A 53 17.29 -1.07 16.03
N ALA A 54 17.00 -0.57 14.83
CA ALA A 54 15.66 -0.11 14.49
C ALA A 54 14.65 -1.26 14.52
N TYR A 55 15.03 -2.45 14.05
CA TYR A 55 14.21 -3.65 14.11
C TYR A 55 13.77 -3.96 15.56
N GLU A 56 14.71 -4.01 16.50
CA GLU A 56 14.37 -4.32 17.89
C GLU A 56 13.48 -3.24 18.53
N LYS A 57 13.74 -1.96 18.23
CA LYS A 57 12.88 -0.85 18.67
C LYS A 57 11.45 -0.99 18.16
N TYR A 58 11.27 -1.26 16.87
CA TYR A 58 9.92 -1.37 16.30
C TYR A 58 9.23 -2.67 16.71
N ARG A 59 9.97 -3.76 16.94
CA ARG A 59 9.42 -5.00 17.52
C ARG A 59 8.74 -4.72 18.87
N GLN A 60 9.42 -4.00 19.76
CA GLN A 60 8.86 -3.65 21.07
C GLN A 60 7.61 -2.76 20.93
N GLN A 61 7.62 -1.80 20.01
CA GLN A 61 6.44 -0.96 19.75
C GLN A 61 5.25 -1.79 19.24
N MET A 62 5.47 -2.70 18.30
CA MET A 62 4.44 -3.58 17.77
C MET A 62 3.93 -4.55 18.84
N GLN A 63 4.80 -5.07 19.70
CA GLN A 63 4.40 -5.90 20.84
C GLN A 63 3.49 -5.13 21.80
N THR A 64 3.84 -3.89 22.16
CA THR A 64 2.97 -3.06 23.01
C THR A 64 1.61 -2.80 22.37
N ILE A 65 1.56 -2.61 21.04
CA ILE A 65 0.28 -2.44 20.33
C ILE A 65 -0.56 -3.73 20.41
N ASP A 66 0.06 -4.88 20.19
CA ASP A 66 -0.59 -6.20 20.27
C ASP A 66 -1.13 -6.49 21.68
N GLU A 67 -0.35 -6.16 22.71
CA GLU A 67 -0.78 -6.28 24.12
C GLU A 67 -2.01 -5.41 24.41
N ASN A 68 -2.00 -4.15 23.97
CA ASN A 68 -3.14 -3.24 24.13
C ASN A 68 -4.37 -3.71 23.35
N PHE A 69 -4.17 -4.24 22.14
CA PHE A 69 -5.24 -4.86 21.37
C PHE A 69 -5.82 -6.10 22.06
N GLY A 70 -4.96 -6.94 22.65
CA GLY A 70 -5.37 -8.10 23.44
C GLY A 70 -6.22 -7.70 24.65
N VAL A 71 -5.83 -6.64 25.36
CA VAL A 71 -6.63 -6.07 26.46
C VAL A 71 -7.98 -5.59 25.94
N TYR A 72 -8.03 -4.80 24.88
CA TYR A 72 -9.27 -4.38 24.23
C TYR A 72 -10.17 -5.59 23.93
N LYS A 73 -9.63 -6.58 23.19
CA LYS A 73 -10.39 -7.72 22.69
C LYS A 73 -10.92 -8.61 23.82
N SER A 74 -10.16 -8.76 24.91
CA SER A 74 -10.61 -9.53 26.08
C SER A 74 -11.74 -8.84 26.86
N ASN A 75 -11.88 -7.52 26.72
CA ASN A 75 -12.87 -6.72 27.44
C ASN A 75 -13.96 -6.13 26.54
N GLU A 76 -13.92 -6.39 25.23
CA GLU A 76 -14.84 -5.82 24.22
C GLU A 76 -16.32 -6.00 24.62
N ALA A 77 -16.70 -7.19 25.10
CA ALA A 77 -18.06 -7.48 25.54
C ALA A 77 -18.49 -6.78 26.86
N LEU A 78 -17.54 -6.19 27.59
CA LEU A 78 -17.75 -5.50 28.87
C LEU A 78 -17.70 -3.97 28.73
N ILE A 79 -17.40 -3.46 27.54
CA ILE A 79 -17.22 -2.03 27.26
C ILE A 79 -18.41 -1.53 26.41
N ASP A 80 -18.80 -0.27 26.62
CA ASP A 80 -19.80 0.40 25.77
C ASP A 80 -19.34 0.43 24.31
N GLU A 81 -20.27 0.25 23.37
CA GLU A 81 -19.98 0.16 21.93
C GLU A 81 -19.15 1.35 21.42
N ASN A 82 -19.47 2.57 21.86
CA ASN A 82 -18.74 3.77 21.42
C ASN A 82 -17.31 3.78 21.96
N ALA A 83 -17.13 3.36 23.22
CA ALA A 83 -15.80 3.27 23.81
C ALA A 83 -14.98 2.15 23.15
N SER A 84 -15.63 1.07 22.74
CA SER A 84 -15.02 -0.03 21.99
C SER A 84 -14.50 0.45 20.64
N GLU A 85 -15.31 1.19 19.88
CA GLU A 85 -14.92 1.75 18.58
C GLU A 85 -13.76 2.74 18.70
N VAL A 86 -13.78 3.61 19.72
CA VAL A 86 -12.69 4.56 19.98
C VAL A 86 -11.39 3.83 20.30
N MET A 87 -11.43 2.79 21.13
CA MET A 87 -10.25 2.00 21.46
C MET A 87 -9.67 1.30 20.23
N LEU A 88 -10.53 0.64 19.43
CA LEU A 88 -10.10 -0.01 18.19
C LEU A 88 -9.47 0.99 17.22
N THR A 89 -10.08 2.17 17.07
CA THR A 89 -9.56 3.25 16.23
C THR A 89 -8.18 3.72 16.67
N GLU A 90 -7.97 3.91 17.97
CA GLU A 90 -6.69 4.39 18.49
C GLU A 90 -5.59 3.31 18.34
N VAL A 91 -5.92 2.04 18.57
CA VAL A 91 -4.98 0.92 18.32
C VAL A 91 -4.57 0.87 16.85
N ASN A 92 -5.52 0.94 15.92
CA ASN A 92 -5.24 0.93 14.48
C ASN A 92 -4.38 2.14 14.05
N LYS A 93 -4.65 3.32 14.62
CA LYS A 93 -3.85 4.52 14.37
C LYS A 93 -2.42 4.37 14.89
N MET A 94 -2.23 3.79 16.08
CA MET A 94 -0.90 3.50 16.61
C MET A 94 -0.12 2.54 15.68
N LEU A 95 -0.76 1.47 15.20
CA LEU A 95 -0.17 0.54 14.24
C LEU A 95 0.23 1.25 12.95
N SER A 96 -0.67 2.04 12.36
CA SER A 96 -0.41 2.82 11.15
C SER A 96 0.81 3.75 11.31
N LEU A 97 0.92 4.45 12.44
CA LEU A 97 2.05 5.33 12.73
C LEU A 97 3.38 4.57 12.84
N VAL A 98 3.39 3.40 13.50
CA VAL A 98 4.58 2.55 13.57
C VAL A 98 4.98 2.07 12.18
N CYS A 99 4.01 1.65 11.36
CA CYS A 99 4.24 1.22 9.99
C CYS A 99 4.83 2.31 9.09
N VAL A 100 4.37 3.56 9.21
CA VAL A 100 4.98 4.69 8.50
C VAL A 100 6.44 4.90 8.93
N ARG A 101 6.75 4.77 10.22
CA ARG A 101 8.12 4.92 10.74
C ARG A 101 9.04 3.80 10.27
N ILE A 102 8.54 2.56 10.20
CA ILE A 102 9.26 1.41 9.63
C ILE A 102 9.61 1.68 8.17
N ASN A 103 8.62 2.05 7.35
CA ASN A 103 8.84 2.35 5.94
C ASN A 103 9.90 3.44 5.74
N ASN A 104 9.83 4.51 6.54
CA ASN A 104 10.81 5.58 6.49
C ASN A 104 12.21 5.10 6.89
N ALA A 105 12.32 4.27 7.92
CA ALA A 105 13.60 3.71 8.36
C ALA A 105 14.24 2.83 7.28
N VAL A 106 13.45 1.95 6.64
CA VAL A 106 13.93 1.13 5.52
C VAL A 106 14.41 2.02 4.38
N TYR A 107 13.61 3.01 3.98
CA TYR A 107 13.97 3.93 2.91
C TYR A 107 15.28 4.68 3.20
N SER A 108 15.43 5.25 4.40
CA SER A 108 16.65 5.93 4.81
C SER A 108 17.87 5.01 4.77
N ASN A 109 17.75 3.79 5.30
CA ASN A 109 18.86 2.84 5.33
C ASN A 109 19.28 2.41 3.91
N MET A 110 18.30 2.18 3.02
CA MET A 110 18.58 1.92 1.60
C MET A 110 19.26 3.11 0.92
N MET A 111 18.80 4.34 1.16
CA MET A 111 19.39 5.52 0.56
C MET A 111 20.83 5.77 1.02
N ASP A 112 21.10 5.59 2.32
CA ASP A 112 22.45 5.71 2.87
C ASP A 112 23.42 4.72 2.23
N ARG A 113 22.97 3.48 2.02
CA ARG A 113 23.73 2.45 1.30
C ARG A 113 24.00 2.85 -0.15
N VAL A 114 23.00 3.33 -0.89
CA VAL A 114 23.19 3.82 -2.27
C VAL A 114 24.19 4.99 -2.33
N GLN A 115 24.09 5.93 -1.40
CA GLN A 115 25.03 7.05 -1.33
C GLN A 115 26.45 6.60 -1.00
N SER A 116 26.60 5.57 -0.14
CA SER A 116 27.91 4.99 0.14
C SER A 116 28.52 4.32 -1.09
N LEU A 117 27.70 3.62 -1.90
CA LEU A 117 28.12 3.00 -3.15
C LEU A 117 28.54 4.04 -4.21
N ASN A 118 27.85 5.17 -4.28
CA ASN A 118 28.20 6.24 -5.21
C ASN A 118 29.50 7.00 -4.84
N LYS A 119 30.04 6.76 -3.64
CA LYS A 119 31.30 7.35 -3.17
C LYS A 119 32.51 6.43 -3.32
N LEU A 120 32.30 5.18 -3.73
CA LEU A 120 33.34 4.22 -4.14
C LEU A 120 33.82 4.52 -5.55
#